data_AF-A0AAD4PEY7-F1
#
_entry.id   AF-A0AAD4PEY7-F1
#
_cell.length_a   1.000
_cell.length_b   1.000
_cell.length_c   1.000
_cell.angle_alpha   90.00
_cell.angle_beta   90.00
_cell.angle_gamma   90.00
#
_symmetry.space_group_name_H-M   'P 1'
#
loop_
_entity.id
_entity.type
_entity.pdbx_description
1 polymer ?
#
loop_
_entity_poly.entity_id
_entity_poly.type
_entity_poly.pdbx_seq_one_letter_code
_entity_poly.pdbx_strand_id
1 'polypeptide(L)'
;MSTSGENKNQPTRKRPLTEIDRPTEIMCTVVAIDHTNLCYRVCSVCERTLPENSAVCCRHCNFSNSFNPSSSGSKRLFRVLMSIATDTKVFVVIMFDRAARVLFGCSADEFFNFAKTHPFAATTACKALEGEMLTVTLSKPKNGNAQHLRVISVVPMRTGFEPAIETLRELYRVRRVS
;
A
#
# COMPACT_ATOMS: atom_id res chain seq x y z
N MET A 1 14.53 -49.29 -38.72
CA MET A 1 14.78 -48.01 -39.41
C MET A 1 13.49 -47.23 -39.47
N SER A 2 13.58 -45.95 -39.13
CA SER A 2 12.69 -44.85 -39.53
C SER A 2 11.40 -44.59 -38.72
N THR A 3 11.53 -43.54 -37.91
CA THR A 3 10.55 -42.69 -37.21
C THR A 3 9.80 -41.74 -38.15
N SER A 4 8.56 -41.36 -37.79
CA SER A 4 7.92 -40.04 -38.05
C SER A 4 6.54 -40.06 -37.36
N GLY A 5 6.25 -39.25 -36.34
CA GLY A 5 5.88 -37.82 -36.42
C GLY A 5 4.34 -37.74 -36.50
N GLU A 6 3.59 -37.19 -35.55
CA GLU A 6 3.51 -35.77 -35.19
C GLU A 6 2.95 -35.61 -33.76
N ASN A 7 3.60 -34.79 -32.94
CA ASN A 7 3.11 -34.37 -31.64
C ASN A 7 2.61 -32.92 -31.79
N LYS A 8 1.29 -32.72 -31.82
CA LYS A 8 0.69 -31.37 -31.86
C LYS A 8 0.76 -30.75 -30.46
N ASN A 9 1.82 -29.99 -30.23
CA ASN A 9 1.97 -29.12 -29.07
C ASN A 9 0.90 -28.02 -29.13
N GLN A 10 -0.10 -28.13 -28.26
CA GLN A 10 -1.12 -27.11 -28.04
C GLN A 10 -0.55 -26.01 -27.13
N PRO A 11 -0.72 -24.71 -27.46
CA PRO A 11 -0.17 -23.63 -26.65
C PRO A 11 -0.91 -23.54 -25.30
N THR A 12 -0.15 -23.45 -24.23
CA THR A 12 -0.61 -23.30 -22.85
C THR A 12 -1.38 -21.98 -22.69
N ARG A 13 -2.68 -22.13 -22.46
CA ARG A 13 -3.62 -21.03 -22.18
C ARG A 13 -3.19 -20.32 -20.89
N LYS A 14 -2.74 -19.06 -21.00
CA LYS A 14 -2.42 -18.22 -19.83
C LYS A 14 -3.67 -18.11 -18.94
N ARG A 15 -3.55 -18.53 -17.68
CA ARG A 15 -4.67 -18.52 -16.71
C ARG A 15 -5.08 -17.08 -16.42
N PRO A 16 -6.37 -16.74 -16.47
CA PRO A 16 -6.87 -15.46 -15.99
C PRO A 16 -6.48 -15.27 -14.53
N LEU A 17 -5.89 -14.12 -14.19
CA LEU A 17 -5.49 -13.73 -12.82
C LEU A 17 -6.67 -13.60 -11.83
N THR A 18 -7.89 -13.97 -12.24
CA THR A 18 -9.09 -14.07 -11.41
C THR A 18 -9.10 -15.31 -10.49
N GLU A 19 -8.20 -16.28 -10.68
CA GLU A 19 -8.07 -17.48 -9.83
C GLU A 19 -6.81 -17.47 -8.94
N ILE A 20 -6.55 -16.38 -8.21
CA ILE A 20 -5.48 -16.35 -7.19
C ILE A 20 -6.03 -16.95 -5.88
N ASP A 21 -6.12 -18.26 -5.77
CA ASP A 21 -6.53 -18.91 -4.50
C ASP A 21 -5.39 -18.94 -3.47
N ARG A 22 -4.14 -18.87 -3.93
CA ARG A 22 -2.94 -18.79 -3.10
C ARG A 22 -2.22 -17.47 -3.34
N PRO A 23 -1.56 -16.90 -2.32
CA PRO A 23 -0.73 -15.71 -2.53
C PRO A 23 0.22 -15.89 -3.71
N THR A 24 0.19 -14.97 -4.66
CA THR A 24 0.96 -15.05 -5.90
C THR A 24 1.95 -13.90 -5.95
N GLU A 25 3.22 -14.25 -6.14
CA GLU A 25 4.30 -13.28 -6.33
C GLU A 25 4.38 -12.86 -7.80
N ILE A 26 4.47 -11.57 -8.05
CA ILE A 26 4.61 -10.99 -9.39
C ILE A 26 5.60 -9.83 -9.37
N MET A 27 6.25 -9.61 -10.51
CA MET A 27 6.99 -8.39 -10.78
C MET A 27 6.08 -7.38 -11.46
N CYS A 28 6.13 -6.13 -11.02
CA CYS A 28 5.32 -5.06 -11.57
C CYS A 28 6.01 -3.70 -11.50
N THR A 29 5.53 -2.74 -12.28
CA THR A 29 5.91 -1.33 -12.18
C THR A 29 4.75 -0.53 -11.59
N VAL A 30 5.04 0.38 -10.67
CA VAL A 30 4.04 1.33 -10.16
C VAL A 30 3.67 2.32 -11.26
N VAL A 31 2.39 2.38 -11.63
CA VAL A 31 1.89 3.29 -12.66
C VAL A 31 1.36 4.58 -12.05
N ALA A 32 0.62 4.47 -10.95
CA ALA A 32 0.05 5.62 -10.25
C ALA A 32 -0.38 5.23 -8.84
N ILE A 33 -0.38 6.21 -7.93
CA ILE A 33 -0.88 6.05 -6.56
C ILE A 33 -1.96 7.09 -6.30
N ASP A 34 -3.09 6.65 -5.73
CA ASP A 34 -4.14 7.54 -5.25
C ASP A 34 -3.66 8.26 -3.98
N HIS A 35 -3.40 9.56 -4.12
CA HIS A 35 -2.90 10.42 -3.06
C HIS A 35 -4.02 11.03 -2.19
N THR A 36 -5.29 10.83 -2.53
CA THR A 36 -6.42 11.49 -1.84
C THR A 36 -6.75 10.84 -0.49
N ASN A 37 -6.50 9.53 -0.34
CA ASN A 37 -6.88 8.77 0.84
C ASN A 37 -5.82 7.73 1.22
N LEU A 38 -4.59 8.20 1.46
CA LEU A 38 -3.43 7.35 1.76
C LEU A 38 -3.47 6.72 3.17
N CYS A 39 -4.25 7.28 4.09
CA CYS A 39 -4.26 6.83 5.49
C CYS A 39 -5.67 6.90 6.08
N TYR A 40 -5.93 6.03 7.04
CA TYR A 40 -7.18 5.99 7.80
C TYR A 40 -6.90 5.88 9.29
N ARG A 41 -7.84 6.34 10.11
CA ARG A 41 -7.73 6.30 11.57
C ARG A 41 -8.19 4.97 12.14
N VAL A 42 -7.47 4.50 13.16
CA VAL A 42 -7.82 3.33 13.96
C VAL A 42 -7.61 3.60 15.45
N CYS A 43 -8.28 2.83 16.30
CA CYS A 43 -7.98 2.80 17.74
C CYS A 43 -6.55 2.31 17.97
N SER A 44 -5.78 3.00 18.82
CA SER A 44 -4.42 2.58 19.14
C SER A 44 -4.36 1.25 19.90
N VAL A 45 -5.45 0.88 20.59
CA VAL A 45 -5.54 -0.32 21.43
C VAL A 45 -6.06 -1.53 20.66
N CYS A 46 -7.23 -1.42 20.03
CA CYS A 46 -7.91 -2.56 19.39
C CYS A 46 -7.88 -2.54 17.86
N GLU A 47 -7.23 -1.53 17.25
CA GLU A 47 -7.07 -1.36 15.80
C GLU A 47 -8.36 -1.32 14.98
N ARG A 48 -9.52 -1.19 15.64
CA ARG A 48 -10.79 -0.95 14.95
C ARG A 48 -10.76 0.40 14.27
N THR A 49 -11.26 0.45 13.04
CA THR A 49 -11.43 1.67 12.26
C THR A 49 -12.26 2.69 13.02
N LEU A 50 -11.77 3.92 13.06
CA LEU A 50 -12.46 5.07 13.63
C LEU A 50 -12.93 6.02 12.52
N PRO A 51 -13.99 6.80 12.75
CA PRO A 51 -14.35 7.89 11.86
C PRO A 51 -13.20 8.90 11.74
N GLU A 52 -13.14 9.60 10.61
CA GLU A 52 -12.09 10.59 10.38
C GLU A 52 -12.17 11.77 11.37
N ASN A 53 -13.36 12.05 11.92
CA ASN A 53 -13.59 13.10 12.89
C ASN A 53 -12.84 12.86 14.22
N SER A 54 -11.93 13.78 14.57
CA SER A 54 -10.96 13.69 15.68
C SER A 54 -11.60 13.48 17.05
N ALA A 55 -12.85 13.94 17.24
CA ALA A 55 -13.55 13.88 18.52
C ALA A 55 -14.09 12.48 18.89
N VAL A 56 -14.14 11.54 17.94
CA VAL A 56 -14.76 10.23 18.20
C VAL A 56 -13.75 9.25 18.78
N CYS A 57 -13.88 8.95 20.07
CA CYS A 57 -13.13 7.90 20.74
C CYS A 57 -13.64 6.50 20.34
N CYS A 58 -12.78 5.48 20.49
CA CYS A 58 -13.17 4.10 20.22
C CYS A 58 -14.24 3.64 21.21
N ARG A 59 -15.51 3.52 20.78
CA ARG A 59 -16.61 3.07 21.65
C ARG A 59 -16.33 1.74 22.35
N HIS A 60 -15.55 0.85 21.73
CA HIS A 60 -15.25 -0.46 22.30
C HIS A 60 -14.23 -0.39 23.45
N CYS A 61 -13.24 0.49 23.34
CA CYS A 61 -12.22 0.69 24.37
C CYS A 61 -12.62 1.79 25.38
N ASN A 62 -13.64 2.60 25.06
CA ASN A 62 -14.12 3.67 25.93
C ASN A 62 -14.75 3.13 27.23
N PHE A 63 -15.15 1.87 27.28
CA PHE A 63 -15.78 1.26 28.46
C PHE A 63 -14.78 0.66 29.47
N SER A 64 -13.47 0.65 29.19
CA SER A 64 -12.56 -0.24 29.91
C SER A 64 -11.71 0.37 31.04
N ASN A 65 -12.01 1.56 31.59
CA ASN A 65 -11.41 1.98 32.86
C ASN A 65 -12.21 3.09 33.57
N SER A 66 -13.01 2.72 34.58
CA SER A 66 -13.61 3.66 35.56
C SER A 66 -12.58 4.25 36.54
N PHE A 67 -11.34 3.78 36.52
CA PHE A 67 -10.26 4.22 37.42
C PHE A 67 -9.19 5.11 36.75
N ASN A 68 -9.20 5.22 35.42
CA ASN A 68 -8.35 6.15 34.68
C ASN A 68 -8.97 6.40 33.30
N PRO A 69 -9.61 7.56 33.05
CA PRO A 69 -10.20 7.90 31.76
C PRO A 69 -9.10 8.30 30.77
N SER A 70 -8.14 7.41 30.51
CA SER A 70 -7.18 7.58 29.42
C SER A 70 -7.94 7.31 28.13
N SER A 71 -8.42 8.37 27.47
CA SER A 71 -9.08 8.27 26.17
C SER A 71 -8.24 7.36 25.27
N SER A 72 -8.81 6.26 24.77
CA SER A 72 -8.10 5.40 23.82
C SER A 72 -7.66 6.26 22.64
N GLY A 73 -6.36 6.49 22.51
CA GLY A 73 -5.80 7.31 21.44
C GLY A 73 -6.16 6.77 20.06
N SER A 74 -6.03 7.60 19.04
CA SER A 74 -6.09 7.15 17.66
C SER A 74 -4.70 7.16 17.05
N LYS A 75 -4.39 6.14 16.24
CA LYS A 75 -3.24 6.12 15.35
C LYS A 75 -3.71 6.04 13.90
N ARG A 76 -2.83 6.33 12.95
CA ARG A 76 -3.11 6.16 11.52
C ARG A 76 -2.41 4.93 10.98
N LEU A 77 -3.03 4.33 9.99
CA LEU A 77 -2.48 3.25 9.19
C LEU A 77 -2.59 3.60 7.71
N PHE A 78 -1.63 3.15 6.91
CA PHE A 78 -1.72 3.34 5.46
C PHE A 78 -2.79 2.44 4.84
N ARG A 79 -3.45 3.00 3.83
CA ARG A 79 -4.36 2.33 2.91
C ARG A 79 -4.11 2.92 1.52
N VAL A 80 -3.14 2.36 0.81
CA VAL A 80 -2.70 2.89 -0.47
C VAL A 80 -3.40 2.15 -1.60
N LEU A 81 -4.17 2.85 -2.41
CA LEU A 81 -4.65 2.34 -3.70
C LEU A 81 -3.63 2.72 -4.76
N MET A 82 -3.16 1.74 -5.52
CA MET A 82 -2.20 1.98 -6.57
C MET A 82 -2.49 1.12 -7.80
N SER A 83 -2.24 1.70 -8.97
CA SER A 83 -2.24 0.99 -10.23
C SER A 83 -0.85 0.42 -10.49
N ILE A 84 -0.78 -0.86 -10.85
CA ILE A 84 0.45 -1.54 -11.21
C ILE A 84 0.35 -2.12 -12.62
N ALA A 85 1.47 -2.08 -13.34
CA ALA A 85 1.63 -2.70 -14.65
C ALA A 85 2.48 -3.97 -14.51
N THR A 86 1.98 -5.08 -15.03
CA THR A 86 2.77 -6.28 -15.30
C THR A 86 3.17 -6.31 -16.78
N ASP A 87 3.87 -7.38 -17.19
CA ASP A 87 4.16 -7.69 -18.59
C ASP A 87 2.93 -7.74 -19.50
N THR A 88 1.74 -7.92 -18.93
CA THR A 88 0.52 -8.29 -19.67
C THR A 88 -0.65 -7.34 -19.45
N LYS A 89 -0.70 -6.59 -18.34
CA LYS A 89 -1.85 -5.75 -18.03
C LYS A 89 -1.56 -4.71 -16.94
N VAL A 90 -2.45 -3.73 -16.86
CA VAL A 90 -2.51 -2.74 -15.78
C VAL A 90 -3.75 -3.00 -14.93
N PHE A 91 -3.62 -2.98 -13.61
CA PHE A 91 -4.74 -3.16 -12.68
C PHE A 91 -4.48 -2.53 -11.32
N VAL A 92 -5.55 -2.27 -10.57
CA VAL A 92 -5.49 -1.62 -9.27
C VAL A 92 -5.36 -2.65 -8.15
N VAL A 93 -4.42 -2.41 -7.24
CA VAL A 93 -4.19 -3.16 -6.01
C VAL A 93 -4.28 -2.25 -4.79
N ILE A 94 -4.45 -2.85 -3.62
CA ILE A 94 -4.46 -2.14 -2.34
C ILE A 94 -3.33 -2.62 -1.44
N MET A 95 -2.59 -1.67 -0.87
CA MET A 95 -1.51 -1.93 0.08
C MET A 95 -1.90 -1.39 1.45
N PHE A 96 -1.81 -2.27 2.45
CA PHE A 96 -2.02 -1.88 3.84
C PHE A 96 -0.70 -1.60 4.53
N ASP A 97 -0.83 -0.91 5.65
CA ASP A 97 0.23 -0.39 6.50
C ASP A 97 1.60 -1.09 6.43
N ARG A 98 1.72 -2.36 6.83
CA ARG A 98 3.02 -3.05 6.84
C ARG A 98 3.75 -3.02 5.50
N ALA A 99 3.04 -3.26 4.40
CA ALA A 99 3.64 -3.22 3.08
C ALA A 99 3.91 -1.77 2.64
N ALA A 100 2.99 -0.83 2.94
CA ALA A 100 3.13 0.57 2.56
C ALA A 100 4.34 1.24 3.21
N ARG A 101 4.62 0.92 4.49
CA ARG A 101 5.79 1.45 5.20
C ARG A 101 7.12 1.13 4.52
N VAL A 102 7.20 0.06 3.71
CA VAL A 102 8.41 -0.26 2.93
C VAL A 102 8.67 0.80 1.87
N LEU A 103 7.63 1.23 1.15
CA LEU A 103 7.75 2.23 0.09
C LEU A 103 7.85 3.65 0.66
N PHE A 104 7.10 3.94 1.72
CA PHE A 104 7.05 5.27 2.32
C PHE A 104 8.21 5.54 3.29
N GLY A 105 8.80 4.50 3.90
CA GLY A 105 9.94 4.60 4.82
C GLY A 105 9.60 5.17 6.20
N CYS A 106 8.32 5.40 6.49
CA CYS A 106 7.85 6.00 7.73
C CYS A 106 6.51 5.38 8.15
N SER A 107 6.03 5.74 9.34
CA SER A 107 4.67 5.40 9.77
C SER A 107 3.62 6.29 9.09
N ALA A 108 2.36 5.84 9.03
CA ALA A 108 1.28 6.66 8.48
C ALA A 108 1.02 7.93 9.31
N ASP A 109 1.22 7.89 10.64
CA ASP A 109 1.12 9.07 11.50
C ASP A 109 2.23 10.08 11.19
N GLU A 110 3.46 9.61 11.03
CA GLU A 110 4.59 10.46 10.65
C GLU A 110 4.35 11.12 9.29
N PHE A 111 3.98 10.32 8.28
CA PHE A 111 3.68 10.83 6.95
C PHE A 111 2.54 11.86 6.95
N PHE A 112 1.46 11.55 7.67
CA PHE A 112 0.32 12.45 7.78
C PHE A 112 0.69 13.77 8.46
N ASN A 113 1.48 13.72 9.53
CA ASN A 113 1.96 14.92 10.21
C ASN A 113 2.92 15.74 9.32
N PHE A 114 3.76 15.07 8.53
CA PHE A 114 4.61 15.73 7.53
C PHE A 114 3.77 16.41 6.45
N ALA A 115 2.75 15.73 5.92
CA ALA A 115 1.90 16.26 4.85
C ALA A 115 0.99 17.42 5.29
N LYS A 116 0.69 17.53 6.59
CA LYS A 116 -0.02 18.69 7.15
C LYS A 116 0.77 20.00 7.02
N THR A 117 2.09 19.93 7.16
CA THR A 117 2.96 21.11 7.18
C THR A 117 3.56 21.42 5.81
N HIS A 118 3.49 20.47 4.87
CA HIS A 118 4.07 20.59 3.53
C HIS A 118 2.99 20.38 2.46
N PRO A 119 2.47 21.46 1.86
CA PRO A 119 1.53 21.36 0.74
C PRO A 119 2.12 20.48 -0.36
N PHE A 120 1.30 19.60 -0.95
CA PHE A 120 1.69 18.64 -2.00
C PHE A 120 2.58 17.47 -1.59
N ALA A 121 2.97 17.31 -0.32
CA ALA A 121 3.82 16.18 0.10
C ALA A 121 3.22 14.81 -0.29
N ALA A 122 1.90 14.65 -0.19
CA ALA A 122 1.21 13.44 -0.62
C ALA A 122 1.42 13.16 -2.12
N THR A 123 1.14 14.16 -2.97
CA THR A 123 1.31 14.07 -4.42
C THR A 123 2.78 13.85 -4.79
N THR A 124 3.72 14.54 -4.15
CA THR A 124 5.16 14.39 -4.41
C THR A 124 5.65 12.99 -4.03
N ALA A 125 5.23 12.44 -2.89
CA ALA A 125 5.58 11.07 -2.50
C ALA A 125 5.05 10.04 -3.51
N CYS A 126 3.80 10.20 -3.95
CA CYS A 126 3.20 9.33 -4.96
C CYS A 126 3.95 9.40 -6.30
N LYS A 127 4.39 10.59 -6.72
CA LYS A 127 5.22 10.76 -7.92
C LYS A 127 6.62 10.17 -7.78
N ALA A 128 7.23 10.27 -6.59
CA ALA A 128 8.55 9.68 -6.34
C ALA A 128 8.53 8.14 -6.44
N LEU A 129 7.38 7.52 -6.16
CA LEU A 129 7.17 6.08 -6.28
C LEU A 129 6.68 5.64 -7.67
N GLU A 130 6.31 6.57 -8.55
CA GLU A 130 5.88 6.28 -9.91
C GLU A 130 7.07 5.75 -10.73
N GLY A 131 6.85 4.67 -11.48
CA GLY A 131 7.88 4.01 -12.25
C GLY A 131 8.75 3.03 -11.45
N GLU A 132 8.59 2.93 -10.13
CA GLU A 132 9.35 1.96 -9.33
C GLU A 132 8.97 0.52 -9.70
N MET A 133 10.00 -0.30 -9.92
CA MET A 133 9.84 -1.74 -10.14
C MET A 133 9.82 -2.46 -8.80
N LEU A 134 8.78 -3.26 -8.59
CA LEU A 134 8.51 -3.97 -7.35
C LEU A 134 8.28 -5.45 -7.62
N THR A 135 8.79 -6.29 -6.73
CA THR A 135 8.28 -7.64 -6.54
C THR A 135 7.20 -7.57 -5.44
N VAL A 136 5.97 -7.97 -5.77
CA VAL A 136 4.83 -7.93 -4.84
C VAL A 136 4.18 -9.29 -4.72
N THR A 137 3.74 -9.63 -3.52
CA THR A 137 2.89 -10.80 -3.29
C THR A 137 1.46 -10.34 -3.12
N LEU A 138 0.59 -10.84 -4.00
CA LEU A 138 -0.83 -10.51 -4.05
C LEU A 138 -1.68 -11.62 -3.44
N SER A 139 -2.70 -11.26 -2.68
CA SER A 139 -3.73 -12.18 -2.20
C SER A 139 -5.13 -11.70 -2.56
N LYS A 140 -6.07 -12.64 -2.71
CA LYS A 140 -7.49 -12.29 -2.74
C LYS A 140 -7.89 -11.53 -1.46
N PRO A 141 -8.88 -10.63 -1.57
CA PRO A 141 -9.45 -10.01 -0.40
C PRO A 141 -10.14 -11.07 0.49
N LYS A 142 -10.03 -10.91 1.80
CA LYS A 142 -10.67 -11.82 2.78
C LYS A 142 -12.21 -11.68 2.81
N ASN A 143 -12.73 -10.54 2.35
CA ASN A 143 -14.17 -10.25 2.33
C ASN A 143 -14.64 -10.20 0.87
N GLY A 144 -15.70 -10.94 0.54
CA GLY A 144 -16.23 -11.06 -0.83
C GLY A 144 -16.64 -9.74 -1.50
N ASN A 145 -16.87 -8.67 -0.72
CA ASN A 145 -17.23 -7.36 -1.25
C ASN A 145 -16.03 -6.47 -1.61
N ALA A 146 -14.81 -6.86 -1.25
CA ALA A 146 -13.63 -6.06 -1.60
C ALA A 146 -13.19 -6.38 -3.03
N GLN A 147 -12.99 -5.33 -3.82
CA GLN A 147 -12.77 -5.44 -5.27
C GLN A 147 -11.30 -5.58 -5.65
N HIS A 148 -10.38 -5.11 -4.81
CA HIS A 148 -8.94 -5.06 -5.11
C HIS A 148 -8.16 -6.20 -4.48
N LEU A 149 -7.21 -6.74 -5.24
CA LEU A 149 -6.18 -7.64 -4.72
C LEU A 149 -5.35 -6.90 -3.67
N ARG A 150 -4.97 -7.61 -2.60
CA ARG A 150 -4.17 -7.06 -1.51
C ARG A 150 -2.70 -7.36 -1.72
N VAL A 151 -1.87 -6.34 -1.61
CA VAL A 151 -0.42 -6.52 -1.48
C VAL A 151 -0.10 -6.89 -0.04
N ILE A 152 0.42 -8.09 0.18
CA ILE A 152 0.80 -8.59 1.51
C ILE A 152 2.31 -8.45 1.79
N SER A 153 3.12 -8.39 0.74
CA SER A 153 4.54 -8.05 0.79
C SER A 153 4.96 -7.31 -0.47
N VAL A 154 5.98 -6.47 -0.34
CA VAL A 154 6.56 -5.65 -1.40
C VAL A 154 8.06 -5.57 -1.20
N VAL A 155 8.81 -5.69 -2.29
CA VAL A 155 10.27 -5.55 -2.32
C VAL A 155 10.62 -4.66 -3.53
N PRO A 156 11.14 -3.45 -3.29
CA PRO A 156 11.69 -2.63 -4.37
C PRO A 156 12.89 -3.32 -5.04
N MET A 157 12.92 -3.30 -6.37
CA MET A 157 13.96 -3.99 -7.14
C MET A 157 15.17 -3.11 -7.43
N ARG A 158 15.02 -1.79 -7.32
CA ARG A 158 16.11 -0.81 -7.54
C ARG A 158 17.15 -0.94 -6.43
N THR A 159 18.40 -1.20 -6.81
CA THR A 159 19.53 -1.16 -5.86
C THR A 159 19.64 0.24 -5.26
N GLY A 160 19.71 0.34 -3.94
CA GLY A 160 19.73 1.64 -3.25
C GLY A 160 18.40 2.36 -3.29
N PHE A 161 17.27 1.63 -3.42
CA PHE A 161 15.94 2.21 -3.30
C PHE A 161 15.84 3.13 -2.08
N GLU A 162 15.38 4.35 -2.33
CA GLU A 162 15.19 5.36 -1.31
C GLU A 162 13.69 5.51 -1.04
N PRO A 163 13.24 5.33 0.22
CA PRO A 163 11.84 5.48 0.55
C PRO A 163 11.33 6.91 0.35
N ALA A 164 10.04 7.05 0.03
CA ALA A 164 9.46 8.34 -0.36
C ALA A 164 9.66 9.45 0.69
N ILE A 165 9.71 9.13 1.98
CA ILE A 165 9.91 10.14 3.03
C ILE A 165 11.28 10.81 2.96
N GLU A 166 12.33 10.12 2.50
CA GLU A 166 13.66 10.71 2.41
C GLU A 166 13.73 11.71 1.26
N THR A 167 13.19 11.36 0.08
CA THR A 167 13.01 12.30 -1.03
C THR A 167 12.20 13.54 -0.62
N LEU A 168 11.13 13.36 0.16
CA LEU A 168 10.37 14.49 0.70
C LEU A 168 11.23 15.35 1.63
N ARG A 169 11.93 14.75 2.59
CA ARG A 169 12.78 15.48 3.53
C ARG A 169 13.85 16.28 2.82
N GLU A 170 14.47 15.73 1.77
CA GLU A 170 15.44 16.46 0.96
C GLU A 170 14.79 17.68 0.27
N LEU A 171 13.71 17.46 -0.48
CA LEU A 171 13.04 18.53 -1.24
C LEU A 171 12.53 19.68 -0.35
N TYR A 172 11.97 19.37 0.81
CA TYR A 172 11.41 20.37 1.72
C TYR A 172 12.46 20.98 2.68
N ARG A 173 13.63 20.35 2.88
CA ARG A 173 14.77 20.99 3.56
C ARG A 173 15.42 22.07 2.69
N VAL A 174 15.53 21.83 1.38
CA VAL A 174 16.13 22.79 0.42
C VAL A 174 15.32 24.08 0.31
N ARG A 175 14.01 24.06 0.59
CA ARG A 175 13.13 25.24 0.51
C ARG A 175 13.14 26.17 1.73
N ARG A 176 13.96 25.93 2.77
CA ARG A 176 14.09 26.84 3.93
C ARG A 176 15.10 27.98 3.73
N VAL A 177 15.57 28.20 2.50
CA VAL A 177 16.37 29.38 2.15
C VAL A 177 15.66 30.09 1.00
N SER A 178 14.86 31.09 1.34
CA SER A 178 14.34 32.13 0.43
C SER A 178 14.02 33.36 1.27
#